data_AF-A0A6V7XPM3-F1
#
_entry.id   AF-A0A6V7XPM3-F1
#
_cell.length_a   1.000
_cell.length_b   1.000
_cell.length_c   1.000
_cell.angle_alpha   90.00
_cell.angle_beta   90.00
_cell.angle_gamma   90.00
#
_symmetry.space_group_name_H-M   'P 1'
#
loop_
_entity.id
_entity.type
_entity.pdbx_description
1 polymer ?
#
loop_
_entity_poly.entity_id
_entity_poly.type
_entity_poly.pdbx_seq_one_letter_code
_entity_poly.pdbx_strand_id
1 'polypeptide(L)'
;MVWKALARVAAAGAGAVFTALRRAISEELNATRQAAARQPSSESPNVFNARQRRNGIIETDLRMGISTQEAMQILGIKPPPNEEEVKRRYEHLFSANEKSKGGTLYLQAKIYRAKERLDVELMRIAKENAEKTGQKSETD
;
A
#
# COMPACT_ATOMS: atom_id res chain seq x y z
N MET A 1 -17.86 52.45 16.43
CA MET A 1 -19.19 51.85 16.72
C MET A 1 -19.69 50.91 15.62
N VAL A 2 -18.83 50.18 14.90
CA VAL A 2 -19.28 49.30 13.79
C VAL A 2 -19.08 47.80 14.11
N TRP A 3 -18.10 47.50 14.96
CA TRP A 3 -17.70 46.12 15.31
C TRP A 3 -18.73 45.42 16.22
N LYS A 4 -19.46 46.20 17.04
CA LYS A 4 -20.56 45.68 17.88
C LYS A 4 -21.78 45.23 17.05
N ALA A 5 -22.02 45.84 15.89
CA ALA A 5 -23.10 45.46 15.00
C ALA A 5 -22.74 44.20 14.18
N LEU A 6 -21.50 44.12 13.70
CA LEU A 6 -20.97 42.95 13.00
C LEU A 6 -21.00 41.68 13.87
N ALA A 7 -20.66 41.82 15.16
CA ALA A 7 -20.69 40.70 16.11
C ALA A 7 -22.10 40.16 16.39
N ARG A 8 -23.15 41.01 16.39
CA ARG A 8 -24.54 40.57 16.60
C ARG A 8 -25.12 39.83 15.38
N VAL A 9 -24.71 40.21 14.17
CA VAL A 9 -25.14 39.54 12.93
C VAL A 9 -24.46 38.18 12.79
N ALA A 10 -23.19 38.05 13.20
CA ALA A 10 -22.48 36.77 13.19
C ALA A 10 -23.02 35.75 14.20
N ALA A 11 -23.45 36.20 15.38
CA ALA A 11 -23.94 35.33 16.45
C ALA A 11 -25.30 34.64 16.16
N ALA A 12 -26.12 35.19 15.25
CA ALA A 12 -27.46 34.68 14.95
C ALA A 12 -27.51 33.64 13.80
N GLY A 13 -26.44 33.47 13.02
CA GLY A 13 -26.45 32.63 11.80
C GLY A 13 -25.82 31.25 11.92
N ALA A 14 -25.04 30.96 12.97
CA ALA A 14 -24.10 29.83 12.97
C ALA A 14 -24.60 28.52 13.63
N GLY A 15 -25.79 28.49 14.25
CA GLY A 15 -26.22 27.35 15.06
C GLY A 15 -26.66 26.10 14.29
N ALA A 16 -27.40 26.29 13.18
CA ALA A 16 -28.04 25.18 12.46
C ALA A 16 -27.07 24.41 11.54
N VAL A 17 -26.14 25.13 10.90
CA VAL A 17 -25.18 24.52 9.96
C VAL A 17 -24.13 23.68 10.71
N PHE A 18 -23.69 24.12 11.89
CA PHE A 18 -22.69 23.39 12.69
C PHE A 18 -23.24 22.10 13.32
N THR A 19 -24.51 22.08 13.74
CA THR A 19 -25.12 20.90 14.35
C THR A 19 -25.44 19.82 13.32
N ALA A 20 -25.86 20.22 12.11
CA ALA A 20 -26.04 19.30 10.98
C ALA A 20 -24.71 18.68 10.52
N LEU A 21 -23.64 19.48 10.42
CA LEU A 21 -22.31 18.99 10.07
C LEU A 21 -21.74 18.04 11.14
N ARG A 22 -21.98 18.30 12.44
CA ARG A 22 -21.58 17.39 13.53
C ARG A 22 -22.33 16.05 13.51
N ARG A 23 -23.62 16.04 13.17
CA ARG A 23 -24.39 14.78 13.04
C ARG A 23 -23.90 13.94 11.86
N ALA A 24 -23.63 14.57 10.72
CA ALA A 24 -23.14 13.88 9.52
C ALA A 24 -21.78 13.18 9.72
N ILE A 25 -20.87 13.79 10.49
CA ILE A 25 -19.54 13.18 10.77
C ILE A 25 -19.66 11.98 11.73
N SER A 26 -20.61 12.02 12.67
CA SER A 26 -20.79 10.96 13.68
C SER A 26 -21.46 9.70 13.10
N GLU A 27 -22.37 9.88 12.14
CA GLU A 27 -23.10 8.78 11.51
C GLU A 27 -22.20 7.85 10.72
N GLU A 28 -21.18 8.38 10.03
CA GLU A 28 -20.23 7.55 9.27
C GLU A 28 -19.31 6.73 10.20
N LEU A 29 -18.87 7.30 11.32
CA LEU A 29 -17.96 6.62 12.25
C LEU A 29 -18.66 5.52 13.07
N ASN A 30 -19.89 5.73 13.49
CA ASN A 30 -20.66 4.71 14.23
C ASN A 30 -21.22 3.62 13.31
N ALA A 31 -21.63 3.96 12.08
CA ALA A 31 -22.00 2.97 11.07
C ALA A 31 -20.80 2.11 10.66
N THR A 32 -19.60 2.69 10.56
CA THR A 32 -18.35 1.96 10.31
C THR A 32 -17.99 1.05 11.49
N ARG A 33 -18.14 1.52 12.75
CA ARG A 33 -17.91 0.69 13.95
C ARG A 33 -18.91 -0.45 14.07
N GLN A 34 -20.18 -0.25 13.71
CA GLN A 34 -21.17 -1.32 13.73
C GLN A 34 -21.02 -2.29 12.56
N ALA A 35 -20.54 -1.86 11.39
CA ALA A 35 -20.17 -2.74 10.28
C ALA A 35 -18.90 -3.57 10.60
N ALA A 36 -17.95 -3.00 11.34
CA ALA A 36 -16.78 -3.71 11.87
C ALA A 36 -17.14 -4.66 13.03
N ALA A 37 -18.14 -4.33 13.85
CA ALA A 37 -18.64 -5.19 14.94
C ALA A 37 -19.59 -6.29 14.46
N ARG A 38 -20.16 -6.16 13.25
CA ARG A 38 -20.98 -7.18 12.58
C ARG A 38 -20.17 -8.08 11.65
N GLN A 39 -18.84 -7.97 11.61
CA GLN A 39 -18.03 -9.10 11.18
C GLN A 39 -18.04 -10.11 12.33
N PRO A 40 -18.82 -11.21 12.23
CA PRO A 40 -18.73 -12.27 13.22
C PRO A 40 -17.27 -12.70 13.25
N SER A 41 -16.70 -12.73 14.44
CA SER A 41 -15.39 -13.30 14.76
C SER A 41 -15.41 -14.83 14.60
N SER A 42 -15.91 -15.33 13.47
CA SER A 42 -15.59 -16.67 13.00
C SER A 42 -14.23 -16.58 12.32
N GLU A 43 -13.19 -16.53 13.17
CA GLU A 43 -11.78 -16.54 12.79
C GLU A 43 -11.45 -17.84 12.04
N SER A 44 -11.79 -17.88 10.76
CA SER A 44 -11.28 -18.91 9.86
C SER A 44 -9.76 -18.70 9.76
N PRO A 45 -8.93 -19.73 10.00
CA PRO A 45 -7.47 -19.64 9.90
C PRO A 45 -7.01 -19.01 8.58
N ASN A 46 -7.76 -19.22 7.49
CA ASN A 46 -7.48 -18.62 6.18
C ASN A 46 -7.61 -17.09 6.14
N VAL A 47 -8.56 -16.49 6.87
CA VAL A 47 -8.78 -15.04 6.88
C VAL A 47 -7.72 -14.34 7.74
N PHE A 48 -7.37 -14.94 8.89
CA PHE A 48 -6.28 -14.46 9.74
C PHE A 48 -4.95 -14.47 8.99
N ASN A 49 -4.61 -15.59 8.34
CA ASN A 49 -3.40 -15.74 7.54
C ASN A 49 -3.36 -14.75 6.37
N ALA A 50 -4.48 -14.53 5.66
CA ALA A 50 -4.55 -13.56 4.58
C ALA A 50 -4.31 -12.12 5.05
N ARG A 51 -4.85 -11.75 6.24
CA ARG A 51 -4.63 -10.42 6.83
C ARG A 51 -3.19 -10.23 7.29
N GLN A 52 -2.60 -11.25 7.91
CA GLN A 52 -1.20 -11.20 8.33
C GLN A 52 -0.24 -11.09 7.13
N ARG A 53 -0.50 -11.83 6.04
CA ARG A 53 0.27 -11.68 4.79
C ARG A 53 0.16 -10.27 4.22
N ARG A 54 -1.04 -9.69 4.18
CA ARG A 54 -1.26 -8.32 3.71
C ARG A 54 -0.52 -7.30 4.58
N ASN A 55 -0.60 -7.45 5.90
CA ASN A 55 0.12 -6.57 6.83
C ASN A 55 1.63 -6.67 6.65
N GLY A 56 2.17 -7.89 6.45
CA GLY A 56 3.59 -8.09 6.14
C GLY A 56 4.02 -7.41 4.84
N ILE A 57 3.20 -7.46 3.78
CA ILE A 57 3.47 -6.75 2.53
C ILE A 57 3.51 -5.23 2.76
N ILE A 58 2.53 -4.68 3.48
CA ILE A 58 2.47 -3.25 3.80
C ILE A 58 3.70 -2.83 4.62
N GLU A 59 4.09 -3.61 5.62
CA GLU A 59 5.29 -3.35 6.41
C GLU A 59 6.55 -3.33 5.55
N THR A 60 6.70 -4.29 4.63
CA THR A 60 7.84 -4.31 3.71
C THR A 60 7.87 -3.11 2.77
N ASP A 61 6.71 -2.67 2.27
CA ASP A 61 6.60 -1.49 1.40
C ASP A 61 6.98 -0.21 2.14
N LEU A 62 6.54 -0.07 3.39
CA LEU A 62 6.91 1.06 4.26
C LEU A 62 8.40 1.06 4.58
N ARG A 63 8.99 -0.10 4.85
CA ARG A 63 10.42 -0.23 5.16
C ARG A 63 11.31 0.06 3.96
N MET A 64 10.89 -0.37 2.77
CA MET A 64 11.63 -0.17 1.52
C MET A 64 11.36 1.19 0.88
N GLY A 65 10.28 1.87 1.28
CA GLY A 65 9.85 3.15 0.73
C GLY A 65 9.37 3.06 -0.72
N ILE A 66 9.00 1.84 -1.18
CA ILE A 66 8.53 1.56 -2.53
C ILE A 66 7.63 0.32 -2.50
N SER A 67 6.48 0.40 -3.18
CA SER A 67 5.55 -0.74 -3.30
C SER A 67 6.00 -1.73 -4.38
N THR A 68 5.57 -2.99 -4.30
CA THR A 68 5.79 -3.97 -5.38
C THR A 68 5.27 -3.43 -6.72
N GLN A 69 4.09 -2.82 -6.72
CA GLN A 69 3.46 -2.33 -7.94
C GLN A 69 4.23 -1.16 -8.57
N GLU A 70 4.74 -0.23 -7.75
CA GLU A 70 5.63 0.84 -8.20
C GLU A 70 6.94 0.27 -8.75
N ALA A 71 7.55 -0.72 -8.08
CA ALA A 71 8.77 -1.36 -8.56
C ALA A 71 8.58 -2.04 -9.93
N MET A 72 7.44 -2.70 -10.13
CA MET A 72 7.07 -3.29 -11.43
C MET A 72 6.88 -2.23 -12.52
N GLN A 73 6.29 -1.08 -12.17
CA GLN A 73 6.13 0.03 -13.11
C GLN A 73 7.48 0.63 -13.52
N ILE A 74 8.39 0.84 -12.55
CA ILE A 74 9.74 1.37 -12.82
C ILE A 74 10.52 0.45 -13.76
N LEU A 75 10.42 -0.87 -13.58
CA LEU A 75 11.12 -1.84 -14.45
C LEU A 75 10.31 -2.24 -15.70
N GLY A 76 9.08 -1.76 -15.85
CA GLY A 76 8.21 -2.07 -16.98
C GLY A 76 7.82 -3.54 -17.06
N ILE A 77 7.55 -4.18 -15.93
CA ILE A 77 7.25 -5.61 -15.79
C ILE A 77 5.75 -5.79 -15.53
N LYS A 78 5.14 -6.80 -16.17
CA LYS A 78 3.74 -7.18 -15.93
C LYS A 78 3.65 -8.23 -14.82
N PRO A 79 2.56 -8.26 -14.03
CA PRO A 79 2.37 -9.29 -13.03
C PRO A 79 2.03 -10.64 -13.70
N PRO A 80 2.50 -11.78 -13.17
CA PRO A 80 3.40 -11.92 -12.01
C PRO A 80 4.88 -11.63 -12.34
N PRO A 81 5.70 -11.19 -11.37
CA PRO A 81 7.12 -10.94 -11.60
C PRO A 81 7.87 -12.25 -11.91
N ASN A 82 8.82 -12.18 -12.85
CA ASN A 82 9.74 -13.26 -13.21
C ASN A 82 11.18 -12.81 -12.97
N GLU A 83 12.01 -13.63 -12.33
CA GLU A 83 13.39 -13.31 -11.96
C GLU A 83 14.26 -12.94 -13.16
N GLU A 84 14.17 -13.71 -14.25
CA GLU A 84 14.94 -13.43 -15.47
C GLU A 84 14.58 -12.08 -16.09
N GLU A 85 13.28 -11.77 -16.13
CA GLU A 85 12.79 -10.51 -16.68
C GLU A 85 13.16 -9.32 -15.79
N VAL A 86 13.11 -9.48 -14.46
CA VAL A 86 13.59 -8.47 -13.50
C VAL A 86 15.06 -8.16 -13.75
N LYS A 87 15.91 -9.18 -13.85
CA LYS A 87 17.34 -9.01 -14.09
C LYS A 87 17.61 -8.32 -15.43
N ARG A 88 16.98 -8.79 -16.50
CA ARG A 88 17.15 -8.24 -17.86
C ARG A 88 16.74 -6.77 -17.92
N ARG A 89 15.57 -6.43 -17.36
CA ARG A 89 15.04 -5.05 -17.33
C ARG A 89 15.92 -4.14 -16.48
N TYR A 90 16.35 -4.63 -15.31
CA TYR A 90 17.25 -3.89 -14.44
C TYR A 90 18.57 -3.57 -15.15
N GLU A 91 19.26 -4.55 -15.73
CA GLU A 91 20.54 -4.35 -16.42
C GLU A 91 20.42 -3.33 -17.56
N HIS A 92 19.36 -3.46 -18.36
CA HIS A 92 19.08 -2.52 -19.45
C HIS A 92 18.85 -1.10 -18.96
N LEU A 93 17.92 -0.89 -18.03
CA LEU A 93 17.55 0.43 -17.53
C LEU A 93 18.69 1.07 -16.73
N PHE A 94 19.40 0.28 -15.92
CA PHE A 94 20.51 0.77 -15.10
C PHE A 94 21.68 1.22 -15.97
N SER A 95 22.06 0.42 -16.98
CA SER A 95 23.12 0.77 -17.93
C SER A 95 22.74 1.97 -18.81
N ALA A 96 21.47 2.08 -19.23
CA ALA A 96 20.99 3.21 -20.02
C ALA A 96 21.00 4.53 -19.23
N ASN A 97 20.85 4.48 -17.90
CA ASN A 97 20.79 5.64 -17.02
C ASN A 97 22.11 5.90 -16.26
N GLU A 98 23.24 5.41 -16.77
CA GLU A 98 24.55 5.77 -16.23
C GLU A 98 24.83 7.27 -16.34
N LYS A 99 25.51 7.84 -15.32
CA LYS A 99 25.90 9.26 -15.32
C LYS A 99 26.71 9.66 -16.58
N SER A 100 27.54 8.75 -17.07
CA SER A 100 28.33 8.92 -18.30
C SER A 100 27.46 9.06 -19.56
N LYS A 101 26.23 8.54 -19.54
CA LYS A 101 25.28 8.56 -20.66
C LYS A 101 24.18 9.62 -20.47
N GLY A 102 24.38 10.57 -19.55
CA GLY A 102 23.40 11.64 -19.25
C GLY A 102 22.32 11.22 -18.25
N GLY A 103 22.46 10.07 -17.60
CA GLY A 103 21.56 9.66 -16.52
C GLY A 103 21.79 10.42 -15.22
N THR A 104 20.82 10.36 -14.32
CA THR A 104 20.90 10.98 -12.98
C THR A 104 21.05 9.93 -11.90
N LEU A 105 21.74 10.29 -10.81
CA LEU A 105 21.88 9.41 -9.63
C LEU A 105 20.51 9.03 -9.06
N TYR A 106 19.53 9.94 -9.13
CA TYR A 106 18.17 9.70 -8.66
C TYR A 106 17.49 8.57 -9.44
N LEU A 107 17.56 8.59 -10.77
CA LEU A 107 16.98 7.54 -11.60
C LEU A 107 17.66 6.19 -11.37
N GLN A 108 19.00 6.17 -11.30
CA GLN A 108 19.73 4.94 -10.98
C GLN A 108 19.34 4.39 -9.60
N ALA A 109 19.22 5.26 -8.59
CA ALA A 109 18.79 4.86 -7.25
C ALA A 109 17.35 4.30 -7.27
N LYS A 110 16.44 4.88 -8.06
CA LYS A 110 15.06 4.37 -8.21
C LYS A 110 15.01 3.02 -8.90
N ILE A 111 15.78 2.83 -9.96
CA ILE A 111 15.90 1.54 -10.68
C ILE A 111 16.47 0.46 -9.75
N TYR A 112 17.52 0.81 -8.98
CA TYR A 112 18.13 -0.09 -8.00
C TYR A 112 17.13 -0.48 -6.89
N ARG A 113 16.41 0.48 -6.30
CA ARG A 113 15.38 0.22 -5.28
C ARG A 113 14.24 -0.64 -5.81
N ALA A 114 13.81 -0.42 -7.05
CA ALA A 114 12.80 -1.25 -7.69
C ALA A 114 13.25 -2.72 -7.79
N LYS A 115 14.50 -2.95 -8.19
CA LYS A 115 15.07 -4.30 -8.25
C LYS A 115 15.11 -4.96 -6.86
N GLU A 116 15.62 -4.27 -5.85
CA GLU A 116 15.64 -4.80 -4.47
C GLU A 116 14.24 -5.18 -3.98
N ARG A 117 13.22 -4.37 -4.29
CA ARG A 117 11.85 -4.66 -3.88
C ARG A 117 11.27 -5.89 -4.57
N LEU A 118 11.55 -6.08 -5.86
CA LEU A 118 11.08 -7.26 -6.60
C LEU A 118 11.83 -8.53 -6.20
N ASP A 119 13.11 -8.45 -5.87
CA ASP A 119 13.85 -9.61 -5.34
C ASP A 119 13.23 -10.12 -4.04
N VAL A 120 12.88 -9.21 -3.12
CA VAL A 120 12.17 -9.56 -1.87
C VAL A 120 10.83 -10.23 -2.17
N GLU A 121 10.10 -9.73 -3.17
CA GLU A 121 8.83 -10.33 -3.57
C GLU A 121 9.00 -11.73 -4.18
N LEU A 122 9.99 -11.91 -5.05
CA LEU A 122 10.31 -13.20 -5.65
C LEU A 122 10.73 -14.23 -4.59
N MET A 123 11.54 -13.83 -3.62
CA MET A 123 11.89 -14.67 -2.46
C MET A 123 10.66 -15.06 -1.64
N ARG A 124 9.72 -14.13 -1.44
CA ARG A 124 8.44 -14.39 -0.74
C ARG A 124 7.61 -15.42 -1.51
N ILE A 125 7.44 -15.24 -2.81
CA ILE A 125 6.69 -16.14 -3.68
C ILE A 125 7.34 -17.54 -3.71
N ALA A 126 8.67 -17.62 -3.78
CA ALA A 126 9.40 -18.88 -3.76
C ALA A 126 9.18 -19.66 -2.45
N LYS A 127 9.23 -18.98 -1.30
CA LYS A 127 8.93 -19.58 0.01
C LYS A 127 7.49 -20.08 0.08
N GLU A 128 6.53 -19.27 -0.37
CA GLU A 128 5.11 -19.67 -0.38
C GLU A 128 4.85 -20.88 -1.28
N ASN A 129 5.56 -21.01 -2.40
CA ASN A 129 5.44 -22.17 -3.29
C ASN A 129 6.09 -23.43 -2.68
N ALA A 130 7.21 -23.27 -1.97
CA ALA A 130 7.86 -24.38 -1.26
C ALA A 130 6.96 -24.93 -0.13
N GLU A 131 6.36 -24.05 0.67
CA GLU A 131 5.43 -24.41 1.75
C GLU A 131 4.19 -25.16 1.22
N LYS A 132 3.64 -24.72 0.08
CA LYS A 132 2.50 -25.39 -0.57
C LYS A 132 2.85 -26.77 -1.12
N THR A 133 4.09 -26.96 -1.57
CA THR A 133 4.55 -28.23 -2.14
C THR A 133 4.79 -29.27 -1.03
N GLY A 134 5.34 -28.85 0.11
CA GLY A 134 5.57 -29.73 1.26
C GLY A 134 4.28 -30.20 1.96
N GLN A 135 3.25 -29.37 2.03
CA GLN A 135 1.95 -29.78 2.59
C GLN A 135 1.21 -30.81 1.72
N LYS A 136 1.46 -30.81 0.40
CA LYS A 136 0.82 -31.72 -0.54
C LYS A 136 1.38 -33.14 -0.48
N SER A 137 2.62 -33.32 -0.02
CA SER A 137 3.25 -34.63 0.16
C SER A 137 2.95 -35.32 1.49
N GLU A 138 2.34 -34.62 2.46
CA GLU A 138 1.94 -35.20 3.75
C GLU A 138 0.46 -35.64 3.79
N THR A 139 -0.30 -35.38 2.72
CA THR A 139 -1.74 -35.71 2.64
C THR A 139 -2.10 -36.80 1.62
N ASP A 140 -1.10 -37.37 0.93
CA ASP A 140 -1.27 -38.53 0.03
C ASP A 140 -0.68 -39.81 0.64
#